data_AF-A0A016WSH7-F1
#
_entry.id   AF-A0A016WSH7-F1
#
_cell.length_a   1.000
_cell.length_b   1.000
_cell.length_c   1.000
_cell.angle_alpha   90.00
_cell.angle_beta   90.00
_cell.angle_gamma   90.00
#
_symmetry.space_group_name_H-M   'P 1'
#
loop_
_entity.id
_entity.type
_entity.pdbx_description
1 polymer ?
#
loop_
_entity_poly.entity_id
_entity_poly.type
_entity_poly.pdbx_seq_one_letter_code
_entity_poly.pdbx_strand_id
1 'polypeptide(L)'
;MAFEASAECQNRELFRSLTFVGCVSPSTMLLQFGTGLYIIQLRNVLKELFYQTLIFSFGNFGSFKLAESGANLLELLQLAGLESENESGLLWDANGIVWQKAEGFRFPVAALELLESQAAMLNDYFSLQIARPDGAEQGADGLRHLALVTLPSIIDGYTPQMEGLPALALSLVNDVDWEEEEACFDSVCRALAEFFVIKEEFCDGDRLSGLEEGGAPWLAVIRDLLVPRVKSHLVPPDSLRDGTSRLADLHDLYKVFERC
;
A
#
# COMPACT_ATOMS: atom_id res chain seq x y z
N MET A 1 28.33 10.00 -4.59
CA MET A 1 29.19 8.89 -4.13
C MET A 1 28.49 7.91 -3.19
N ALA A 2 27.68 8.33 -2.21
CA ALA A 2 26.99 7.39 -1.30
C ALA A 2 25.95 6.49 -2.01
N PHE A 3 25.21 7.04 -2.98
CA PHE A 3 24.21 6.33 -3.78
C PHE A 3 24.71 5.98 -5.20
N GLU A 4 25.97 6.25 -5.54
CA GLU A 4 26.44 6.20 -6.94
C GLU A 4 27.23 4.94 -7.30
N ALA A 5 27.63 4.10 -6.34
CA ALA A 5 28.36 2.88 -6.66
C ALA A 5 28.38 1.89 -5.49
N SER A 6 27.40 0.99 -5.36
CA SER A 6 27.62 -0.27 -4.61
C SER A 6 26.45 -1.25 -4.54
N ALA A 7 26.81 -2.52 -4.33
CA ALA A 7 25.96 -3.66 -4.03
C ALA A 7 24.97 -3.43 -2.87
N GLU A 8 23.87 -4.21 -2.86
CA GLU A 8 22.74 -4.17 -1.91
C GLU A 8 23.15 -4.03 -0.43
N CYS A 9 24.26 -4.67 -0.03
CA CYS A 9 24.78 -4.60 1.35
C CYS A 9 25.21 -3.17 1.77
N GLN A 10 25.84 -2.40 0.88
CA GLN A 10 26.28 -1.03 1.17
C GLN A 10 25.10 -0.04 1.20
N ASN A 11 24.06 -0.26 0.37
CA ASN A 11 22.85 0.56 0.45
C ASN A 11 22.15 0.37 1.82
N ARG A 12 22.19 -0.84 2.41
CA ARG A 12 21.61 -1.11 3.74
C ARG A 12 22.37 -0.41 4.88
N GLU A 13 23.70 -0.41 4.85
CA GLU A 13 24.52 0.34 5.81
C GLU A 13 24.32 1.85 5.69
N LEU A 14 24.10 2.33 4.46
CA LEU A 14 23.76 3.71 4.19
C LEU A 14 22.45 4.08 4.91
N PHE A 15 21.34 3.35 4.69
CA PHE A 15 20.07 3.69 5.33
C PHE A 15 20.12 3.63 6.86
N ARG A 16 20.92 2.71 7.43
CA ARG A 16 21.15 2.64 8.88
C ARG A 16 21.87 3.87 9.45
N SER A 17 22.80 4.45 8.68
CA SER A 17 23.60 5.60 9.09
C SER A 17 22.97 6.95 8.73
N LEU A 18 21.88 6.96 7.95
CA LEU A 18 21.12 8.17 7.67
C LEU A 18 20.57 8.78 8.96
N THR A 19 20.78 10.08 9.16
CA THR A 19 20.14 10.84 10.23
C THR A 19 18.86 11.47 9.68
N PHE A 20 17.73 11.21 10.33
CA PHE A 20 16.47 11.83 9.94
C PHE A 20 16.48 13.30 10.36
N VAL A 21 16.22 14.19 9.40
CA VAL A 21 16.20 15.64 9.65
C VAL A 21 14.75 16.12 9.79
N GLY A 22 13.85 15.69 8.91
CA GLY A 22 12.45 16.09 8.91
C GLY A 22 11.73 15.69 7.63
N CYS A 23 10.48 16.10 7.48
CA CYS A 23 9.69 15.91 6.27
C CYS A 23 9.36 17.26 5.62
N VAL A 24 9.37 17.28 4.28
CA VAL A 24 8.87 18.42 3.50
C VAL A 24 7.36 18.27 3.27
N SER A 25 6.93 17.05 2.99
CA SER A 25 5.52 16.64 2.91
C SER A 25 5.38 15.18 3.37
N PRO A 26 4.16 14.62 3.49
CA PRO A 26 3.96 13.20 3.78
C PRO A 26 4.66 12.26 2.77
N SER A 27 4.90 12.75 1.54
CA SER A 27 5.50 11.97 0.46
C SER A 27 7.02 12.14 0.32
N THR A 28 7.63 13.08 1.05
CA THR A 28 9.03 13.46 0.85
C THR A 28 9.73 13.80 2.17
N MET A 29 10.91 13.22 2.42
CA MET A 29 11.69 13.46 3.64
C MET A 29 13.10 13.97 3.36
N LEU A 30 13.68 14.61 4.39
CA LEU A 30 15.05 15.08 4.43
C LEU A 30 15.88 14.17 5.33
N LEU A 31 17.01 13.71 4.80
CA LEU A 31 17.97 12.87 5.49
C LEU A 31 19.36 13.46 5.36
N GLN A 32 20.15 13.34 6.43
CA GLN A 32 21.56 13.69 6.42
C GLN A 32 22.41 12.43 6.37
N PHE A 33 23.41 12.42 5.49
CA PHE A 33 24.47 11.42 5.44
C PHE A 33 25.83 12.11 5.41
N GLY A 34 26.65 11.89 6.43
CA GLY A 34 27.90 12.63 6.59
C GLY A 34 27.66 14.14 6.59
N THR A 35 28.22 14.84 5.61
CA THR A 35 28.04 16.29 5.42
C THR A 35 26.97 16.66 4.40
N GLY A 36 26.40 15.67 3.70
CA GLY A 36 25.37 15.91 2.70
C GLY A 36 23.97 15.93 3.29
N LEU A 37 23.16 16.90 2.89
CA LEU A 37 21.71 16.92 3.07
C LEU A 37 21.04 16.40 1.80
N TYR A 38 20.15 15.43 1.96
CA TYR A 38 19.45 14.76 0.89
C TYR A 38 17.94 14.91 1.05
N ILE A 39 17.25 15.04 -0.07
CA ILE A 39 15.81 14.89 -0.19
C ILE A 39 15.52 13.55 -0.86
N ILE A 40 14.56 12.81 -0.33
CA ILE A 40 14.18 11.50 -0.86
C ILE A 40 12.67 11.36 -0.94
N GLN A 41 12.20 10.71 -2.00
CA GLN A 41 10.80 10.39 -2.20
C GLN A 41 10.36 9.29 -1.23
N LEU A 42 9.90 9.70 -0.04
CA LEU A 42 9.47 8.81 1.04
C LEU A 42 8.39 7.83 0.58
N ARG A 43 7.48 8.25 -0.31
CA ARG A 43 6.49 7.36 -0.93
C ARG A 43 7.13 6.08 -1.49
N ASN A 44 8.20 6.20 -2.27
CA ASN A 44 8.87 5.05 -2.89
C ASN A 44 9.56 4.18 -1.84
N VAL A 45 10.17 4.80 -0.84
CA VAL A 45 10.81 4.10 0.29
C VAL A 45 9.77 3.29 1.08
N LEU A 46 8.59 3.86 1.33
CA LEU A 46 7.50 3.19 2.04
C LEU A 46 6.88 2.06 1.25
N LYS A 47 6.68 2.22 -0.08
CA LYS A 47 6.24 1.11 -0.95
C LYS A 47 7.14 -0.11 -0.77
N GLU A 48 8.46 0.08 -0.86
CA GLU A 48 9.42 -1.01 -0.72
C GLU A 48 9.46 -1.56 0.71
N LEU A 49 9.38 -0.71 1.74
CA LEU A 49 9.30 -1.16 3.12
C LEU A 49 8.09 -2.07 3.36
N PHE A 50 6.90 -1.63 2.92
CA PHE A 50 5.66 -2.37 3.13
C PHE A 50 5.64 -3.65 2.30
N TYR A 51 6.07 -3.60 1.04
CA TYR A 51 6.22 -4.79 0.20
C TYR A 51 7.12 -5.84 0.87
N GLN A 52 8.31 -5.43 1.32
CA GLN A 52 9.23 -6.35 2.01
C GLN A 52 8.65 -6.87 3.31
N THR A 53 7.95 -6.03 4.08
CA THR A 53 7.28 -6.45 5.32
C THR A 53 6.22 -7.51 5.05
N LEU A 54 5.44 -7.37 3.97
CA LEU A 54 4.45 -8.34 3.52
C LEU A 54 5.11 -9.66 3.11
N ILE A 55 6.16 -9.61 2.28
CA ILE A 55 6.88 -10.82 1.85
C ILE A 55 7.51 -11.54 3.06
N PHE A 56 8.15 -10.83 3.98
CA PHE A 56 8.82 -11.45 5.13
C PHE A 56 7.86 -11.97 6.20
N SER A 57 6.63 -11.48 6.24
CA SER A 57 5.60 -11.88 7.23
C SER A 57 4.49 -12.72 6.60
N PHE A 58 4.69 -13.21 5.37
CA PHE A 58 3.73 -13.99 4.60
C PHE A 58 3.16 -15.16 5.42
N GLY A 59 1.82 -15.26 5.49
CA GLY A 59 1.11 -16.27 6.26
C GLY A 59 1.12 -16.07 7.79
N ASN A 60 1.66 -14.96 8.29
CA ASN A 60 1.78 -14.71 9.74
C ASN A 60 1.57 -13.23 10.10
N PHE A 61 0.43 -12.68 9.68
CA PHE A 61 0.02 -11.33 10.04
C PHE A 61 -0.94 -11.31 11.23
N GLY A 62 -0.89 -10.25 12.02
CA GLY A 62 -2.08 -9.84 12.77
C GLY A 62 -3.12 -9.26 11.81
N SER A 63 -4.34 -9.02 12.28
CA SER A 63 -5.36 -8.33 11.49
C SER A 63 -6.09 -7.28 12.31
N PHE A 64 -6.55 -6.24 11.62
CA PHE A 64 -7.53 -5.32 12.18
C PHE A 64 -8.88 -5.57 11.51
N LYS A 65 -9.91 -5.69 12.34
CA LYS A 65 -11.29 -5.78 11.89
C LYS A 65 -11.76 -4.38 11.53
N LEU A 66 -12.44 -4.25 10.39
CA LEU A 66 -13.14 -3.03 10.01
C LEU A 66 -14.40 -2.86 10.89
N ALA A 67 -15.47 -2.28 10.34
CA ALA A 67 -16.76 -2.20 11.03
C ALA A 67 -17.38 -3.59 11.27
N GLU A 68 -18.43 -3.66 12.10
CA GLU A 68 -19.11 -4.90 12.44
C GLU A 68 -19.60 -5.68 11.20
N SER A 69 -20.07 -4.97 10.17
CA SER A 69 -20.52 -5.51 8.89
C SER A 69 -19.44 -5.56 7.79
N GLY A 70 -18.21 -5.12 8.06
CA GLY A 70 -17.19 -4.91 7.04
C GLY A 70 -17.50 -3.75 6.07
N ALA A 71 -16.64 -3.57 5.06
CA ALA A 71 -16.81 -2.61 3.97
C ALA A 71 -17.33 -3.32 2.72
N ASN A 72 -18.47 -2.87 2.19
CA ASN A 72 -19.11 -3.50 1.03
C ASN A 72 -18.24 -3.37 -0.23
N LEU A 73 -17.85 -4.50 -0.83
CA LEU A 73 -16.94 -4.50 -1.98
C LEU A 73 -17.59 -3.95 -3.25
N LEU A 74 -18.91 -4.10 -3.42
CA LEU A 74 -19.62 -3.51 -4.56
C LEU A 74 -19.53 -1.98 -4.50
N GLU A 75 -19.81 -1.40 -3.34
CA GLU A 75 -19.71 0.05 -3.11
C GLU A 75 -18.27 0.54 -3.29
N LEU A 76 -17.28 -0.18 -2.75
CA LEU A 76 -15.86 0.16 -2.93
C LEU A 76 -15.46 0.14 -4.40
N LEU A 77 -15.85 -0.88 -5.16
CA LEU A 77 -15.56 -0.97 -6.60
C LEU A 77 -16.26 0.15 -7.39
N GLN A 78 -17.51 0.47 -7.06
CA GLN A 78 -18.23 1.60 -7.67
C GLN A 78 -17.57 2.95 -7.36
N LEU A 79 -17.13 3.17 -6.13
CA LEU A 79 -16.37 4.37 -5.74
C LEU A 79 -15.03 4.46 -6.47
N ALA A 80 -14.41 3.33 -6.79
CA ALA A 80 -13.19 3.28 -7.58
C ALA A 80 -13.43 3.52 -9.09
N GLY A 81 -14.68 3.71 -9.51
CA GLY A 81 -15.05 4.02 -10.89
C GLY A 81 -15.42 2.80 -11.74
N LEU A 82 -15.67 1.64 -11.13
CA LEU A 82 -16.19 0.47 -11.84
C LEU A 82 -17.66 0.74 -12.20
N GLU A 83 -17.93 1.00 -13.49
CA GLU A 83 -19.26 1.38 -13.97
C GLU A 83 -20.29 0.27 -13.73
N SER A 84 -21.50 0.68 -13.35
CA SER A 84 -22.65 -0.20 -13.22
C SER A 84 -23.67 0.11 -14.32
N GLU A 85 -23.49 -0.35 -15.55
CA GLU A 85 -24.59 -0.37 -16.51
C GLU A 85 -24.75 -1.71 -17.27
N ASN A 86 -25.99 -2.20 -17.17
CA ASN A 86 -26.67 -3.28 -17.87
C ASN A 86 -26.21 -4.73 -17.64
N GLU A 87 -27.06 -5.47 -16.92
CA GLU A 87 -27.21 -6.94 -16.92
C GLU A 87 -27.50 -7.56 -18.32
N SER A 88 -27.28 -6.83 -19.41
CA SER A 88 -27.55 -7.27 -20.78
C SER A 88 -26.31 -7.31 -21.68
N GLY A 89 -25.12 -7.35 -21.10
CA GLY A 89 -23.84 -7.52 -21.80
C GLY A 89 -23.20 -8.90 -21.61
N LEU A 90 -23.97 -9.95 -21.28
CA LEU A 90 -23.48 -11.32 -21.32
C LEU A 90 -23.21 -11.73 -22.77
N LEU A 91 -21.97 -11.62 -23.23
CA LEU A 91 -21.50 -12.40 -24.37
C LEU A 91 -21.23 -13.82 -23.87
N TRP A 92 -22.29 -14.64 -23.83
CA TRP A 92 -22.15 -16.09 -23.82
C TRP A 92 -21.58 -16.50 -25.18
N ASP A 93 -20.31 -16.85 -25.27
CA ASP A 93 -19.84 -17.70 -26.35
C ASP A 93 -20.03 -19.17 -25.95
N ALA A 94 -20.31 -20.04 -26.91
CA ALA A 94 -20.69 -21.43 -26.67
C ALA A 94 -19.58 -22.29 -25.98
N ASN A 95 -18.47 -21.70 -25.54
CA ASN A 95 -17.31 -22.38 -24.98
C ASN A 95 -16.93 -21.96 -23.55
N GLY A 96 -17.60 -21.00 -22.92
CA GLY A 96 -17.39 -20.64 -21.49
C GLY A 96 -17.12 -19.15 -21.26
N ILE A 97 -16.79 -18.78 -20.02
CA ILE A 97 -16.54 -17.39 -19.59
C ILE A 97 -15.35 -16.81 -20.36
N VAL A 98 -15.58 -15.74 -21.13
CA VAL A 98 -14.52 -14.99 -21.83
C VAL A 98 -13.88 -14.00 -20.84
N TRP A 99 -12.74 -14.37 -20.27
CA TRP A 99 -11.83 -13.45 -19.60
C TRP A 99 -11.05 -12.68 -20.67
N GLN A 100 -11.47 -11.46 -21.03
CA GLN A 100 -10.60 -10.57 -21.81
C GLN A 100 -9.85 -9.62 -20.86
N LYS A 101 -8.66 -10.07 -20.45
CA LYS A 101 -7.62 -9.34 -19.70
C LYS A 101 -7.19 -8.01 -20.37
N ALA A 102 -7.66 -7.72 -21.59
CA ALA A 102 -7.19 -6.60 -22.41
C ALA A 102 -7.75 -5.22 -22.02
N GLU A 103 -8.85 -5.13 -21.25
CA GLU A 103 -9.44 -3.82 -20.84
C GLU A 103 -9.82 -3.73 -19.35
N GLY A 104 -9.30 -4.64 -18.50
CA GLY A 104 -9.68 -4.71 -17.07
C GLY A 104 -11.10 -5.25 -16.86
N PHE A 105 -11.45 -5.53 -15.60
CA PHE A 105 -12.83 -5.89 -15.29
C PHE A 105 -13.73 -4.67 -15.51
N ARG A 106 -14.71 -4.80 -16.41
CA ARG A 106 -15.72 -3.76 -16.62
C ARG A 106 -16.99 -3.96 -15.81
N PHE A 107 -17.16 -5.13 -15.20
CA PHE A 107 -18.42 -5.54 -14.58
C PHE A 107 -18.25 -5.85 -13.09
N PRO A 108 -18.95 -5.13 -12.19
CA PRO A 108 -18.86 -5.34 -10.75
C PRO A 108 -19.16 -6.76 -10.30
N VAL A 109 -20.10 -7.45 -10.94
CA VAL A 109 -20.48 -8.82 -10.56
C VAL A 109 -19.30 -9.80 -10.76
N ALA A 110 -18.67 -9.78 -11.94
CA ALA A 110 -17.51 -10.65 -12.22
C ALA A 110 -16.32 -10.35 -11.31
N ALA A 111 -16.12 -9.08 -10.95
CA ALA A 111 -15.11 -8.67 -9.98
C ALA A 111 -15.39 -9.25 -8.58
N LEU A 112 -16.66 -9.23 -8.14
CA LEU A 112 -17.07 -9.81 -6.86
C LEU A 112 -16.92 -11.35 -6.85
N GLU A 113 -17.28 -12.03 -7.95
CA GLU A 113 -17.09 -13.48 -8.09
C GLU A 113 -15.61 -13.86 -7.99
N LEU A 114 -14.73 -13.09 -8.65
CA LEU A 114 -13.28 -13.27 -8.53
C LEU A 114 -12.85 -13.12 -7.07
N LEU A 115 -13.18 -12.01 -6.43
CA LEU A 115 -12.77 -11.74 -5.05
C LEU A 115 -13.31 -12.77 -4.06
N GLU A 116 -14.54 -13.25 -4.25
CA GLU A 116 -15.10 -14.34 -3.45
C GLU A 116 -14.34 -15.66 -3.69
N SER A 117 -14.01 -15.99 -4.93
CA SER A 117 -13.27 -17.21 -5.26
C SER A 117 -11.86 -17.24 -4.64
N GLN A 118 -11.24 -16.07 -4.46
CA GLN A 118 -9.90 -15.91 -3.90
C GLN A 118 -9.91 -15.62 -2.39
N ALA A 119 -11.09 -15.46 -1.77
CA ALA A 119 -11.23 -15.01 -0.38
C ALA A 119 -10.51 -15.90 0.63
N ALA A 120 -10.53 -17.23 0.44
CA ALA A 120 -9.85 -18.18 1.32
C ALA A 120 -8.32 -17.97 1.31
N MET A 121 -7.73 -17.85 0.11
CA MET A 121 -6.30 -17.61 -0.07
C MET A 121 -5.87 -16.27 0.52
N LEU A 122 -6.63 -15.20 0.22
CA LEU A 122 -6.39 -13.86 0.75
C LEU A 122 -6.41 -13.82 2.28
N ASN A 123 -7.35 -14.57 2.90
CA ASN A 123 -7.43 -14.66 4.34
C ASN A 123 -6.26 -15.46 4.94
N ASP A 124 -5.95 -16.63 4.38
CA ASP A 124 -4.94 -17.53 4.92
C ASP A 124 -3.53 -16.95 4.85
N TYR A 125 -3.18 -16.30 3.73
CA TYR A 125 -1.83 -15.79 3.53
C TYR A 125 -1.66 -14.33 3.94
N PHE A 126 -2.69 -13.50 3.77
CA PHE A 126 -2.58 -12.05 3.97
C PHE A 126 -3.48 -11.51 5.09
N SER A 127 -4.23 -12.36 5.78
CA SER A 127 -5.21 -11.93 6.81
C SER A 127 -6.20 -10.88 6.28
N LEU A 128 -6.47 -10.92 4.98
CA LEU A 128 -7.43 -10.10 4.27
C LEU A 128 -8.71 -10.93 4.11
N GLN A 129 -9.61 -10.79 5.06
CA GLN A 129 -10.84 -11.57 5.07
C GLN A 129 -11.90 -10.90 4.21
N ILE A 130 -12.42 -11.64 3.24
CA ILE A 130 -13.61 -11.29 2.47
C ILE A 130 -14.70 -12.29 2.83
N ALA A 131 -15.88 -11.81 3.20
CA ALA A 131 -17.00 -12.67 3.57
C ALA A 131 -18.33 -12.02 3.24
N ARG A 132 -19.35 -12.86 3.02
CA ARG A 132 -20.74 -12.40 3.02
C ARG A 132 -21.19 -12.17 4.48
N PRO A 133 -22.00 -11.14 4.75
CA PRO A 133 -22.62 -10.94 6.06
C PRO A 133 -23.46 -12.14 6.48
N ASP A 134 -23.58 -12.37 7.79
CA ASP A 134 -24.40 -13.45 8.34
C ASP A 134 -25.86 -13.34 7.88
N GLY A 135 -26.38 -14.44 7.32
CA GLY A 135 -27.76 -14.52 6.80
C GLY A 135 -27.94 -14.08 5.34
N ALA A 136 -26.87 -13.71 4.63
CA ALA A 136 -26.94 -13.44 3.19
C ALA A 136 -27.26 -14.72 2.39
N GLU A 137 -28.08 -14.57 1.34
CA GLU A 137 -28.49 -15.69 0.49
C GLU A 137 -27.31 -16.27 -0.31
N GLN A 138 -27.35 -17.57 -0.57
CA GLN A 138 -26.42 -18.24 -1.48
C GLN A 138 -26.90 -18.05 -2.93
N GLY A 139 -26.61 -16.88 -3.49
CA GLY A 139 -26.99 -16.50 -4.85
C GLY A 139 -26.37 -15.19 -5.29
N ALA A 140 -26.76 -14.70 -6.47
CA ALA A 140 -26.29 -13.44 -7.04
C ALA A 140 -26.63 -12.23 -6.15
N ASP A 141 -27.79 -12.24 -5.49
CA ASP A 141 -28.19 -11.17 -4.57
C ASP A 141 -27.29 -11.13 -3.32
N GLY A 142 -26.91 -12.29 -2.78
CA GLY A 142 -25.95 -12.37 -1.68
C GLY A 142 -24.53 -11.93 -2.05
N LEU A 143 -24.14 -12.06 -3.32
CA LEU A 143 -22.83 -11.60 -3.79
C LEU A 143 -22.69 -10.07 -3.73
N ARG A 144 -23.79 -9.33 -3.93
CA ARG A 144 -23.80 -7.85 -3.81
C ARG A 144 -23.53 -7.36 -2.38
N HIS A 145 -23.66 -8.25 -1.41
CA HIS A 145 -23.38 -7.98 -0.01
C HIS A 145 -21.96 -8.42 0.42
N LEU A 146 -21.14 -8.97 -0.48
CA LEU A 146 -19.78 -9.38 -0.18
C LEU A 146 -18.99 -8.19 0.40
N ALA A 147 -18.35 -8.41 1.54
CA ALA A 147 -17.68 -7.37 2.31
C ALA A 147 -16.24 -7.74 2.62
N LEU A 148 -15.37 -6.74 2.58
CA LEU A 148 -14.05 -6.79 3.20
C LEU A 148 -14.22 -6.64 4.70
N VAL A 149 -13.81 -7.65 5.47
CA VAL A 149 -14.03 -7.73 6.93
C VAL A 149 -12.76 -7.36 7.69
N THR A 150 -11.61 -7.82 7.23
CA THR A 150 -10.32 -7.58 7.88
C THR A 150 -9.24 -7.17 6.89
N LEU A 151 -8.21 -6.53 7.41
CA LEU A 151 -6.98 -6.20 6.69
C LEU A 151 -5.76 -6.61 7.54
N PRO A 152 -4.60 -6.90 6.90
CA PRO A 152 -3.38 -7.24 7.62
C PRO A 152 -2.86 -6.08 8.46
N SER A 153 -2.47 -6.37 9.70
CA SER A 153 -1.67 -5.44 10.52
C SER A 153 -0.19 -5.68 10.25
N ILE A 154 0.42 -4.89 9.35
CA ILE A 154 1.82 -5.10 8.92
C ILE A 154 2.86 -4.41 9.83
N ILE A 155 2.49 -3.32 10.50
CA ILE A 155 3.35 -2.62 11.46
C ILE A 155 2.52 -2.31 12.70
N ASP A 156 3.04 -2.70 13.87
CA ASP A 156 2.40 -2.43 15.15
C ASP A 156 2.16 -0.92 15.36
N GLY A 157 0.93 -0.57 15.75
CA GLY A 157 0.48 0.82 15.93
C GLY A 157 0.29 1.64 14.65
N TYR A 158 0.39 1.03 13.45
CA TYR A 158 0.15 1.72 12.18
C TYR A 158 -1.15 1.27 11.53
N THR A 159 -2.06 2.22 11.30
CA THR A 159 -3.29 2.00 10.54
C THR A 159 -3.24 2.84 9.26
N PRO A 160 -3.50 2.24 8.08
CA PRO A 160 -3.47 2.97 6.82
C PRO A 160 -4.71 3.87 6.66
N GLN A 161 -4.67 4.78 5.70
CA GLN A 161 -5.78 5.67 5.39
C GLN A 161 -6.88 4.91 4.66
N MET A 162 -8.05 4.75 5.30
CA MET A 162 -9.14 3.90 4.82
C MET A 162 -9.82 4.44 3.55
N GLU A 163 -9.62 5.72 3.22
CA GLU A 163 -10.04 6.32 1.95
C GLU A 163 -9.39 5.62 0.74
N GLY A 164 -8.29 4.88 0.94
CA GLY A 164 -7.64 4.09 -0.09
C GLY A 164 -8.29 2.73 -0.38
N LEU A 165 -9.32 2.32 0.37
CA LEU A 165 -9.98 1.02 0.19
C LEU A 165 -10.57 0.80 -1.22
N PRO A 166 -11.25 1.79 -1.85
CA PRO A 166 -11.73 1.65 -3.23
C PRO A 166 -10.61 1.30 -4.20
N ALA A 167 -9.47 1.99 -4.10
CA ALA A 167 -8.32 1.75 -4.98
C ALA A 167 -7.72 0.35 -4.75
N LEU A 168 -7.61 -0.10 -3.49
CA LEU A 168 -7.16 -1.45 -3.18
C LEU A 168 -8.09 -2.51 -3.78
N ALA A 169 -9.41 -2.37 -3.61
CA ALA A 169 -10.38 -3.32 -4.16
C ALA A 169 -10.26 -3.40 -5.69
N LEU A 170 -10.10 -2.26 -6.36
CA LEU A 170 -9.91 -2.22 -7.81
C LEU A 170 -8.58 -2.85 -8.24
N SER A 171 -7.48 -2.60 -7.53
CA SER A 171 -6.18 -3.19 -7.82
C SER A 171 -6.16 -4.71 -7.64
N LEU A 172 -6.84 -5.25 -6.62
CA LEU A 172 -6.99 -6.71 -6.47
C LEU A 172 -7.68 -7.33 -7.69
N VAL A 173 -8.59 -6.61 -8.31
CA VAL A 173 -9.35 -7.09 -9.47
C VAL A 173 -8.54 -6.94 -10.78
N ASN A 174 -7.88 -5.81 -10.98
CA ASN A 174 -7.26 -5.47 -12.27
C ASN A 174 -5.75 -5.72 -12.35
N ASP A 175 -5.03 -5.56 -11.24
CA ASP A 175 -3.57 -5.50 -11.25
C ASP A 175 -2.92 -6.82 -10.76
N VAL A 176 -3.69 -7.68 -10.08
CA VAL A 176 -3.21 -8.96 -9.57
C VAL A 176 -3.26 -10.05 -10.63
N ASP A 177 -2.15 -10.77 -10.79
CA ASP A 177 -2.08 -11.92 -11.68
C ASP A 177 -2.48 -13.20 -10.95
N TRP A 178 -3.75 -13.59 -11.05
CA TRP A 178 -4.30 -14.76 -10.37
C TRP A 178 -3.95 -16.11 -11.03
N GLU A 179 -3.21 -16.11 -12.14
CA GLU A 179 -2.91 -17.32 -12.92
C GLU A 179 -1.62 -18.02 -12.50
N GLU A 180 -0.60 -17.25 -12.11
CA GLU A 180 0.72 -17.75 -11.74
C GLU A 180 1.00 -17.45 -10.26
N GLU A 181 1.46 -18.43 -9.49
CA GLU A 181 1.52 -18.37 -8.03
C GLU A 181 2.48 -17.29 -7.54
N GLU A 182 3.70 -17.22 -8.10
CA GLU A 182 4.70 -16.23 -7.68
C GLU A 182 4.26 -14.80 -8.05
N ALA A 183 3.75 -14.61 -9.27
CA ALA A 183 3.21 -13.35 -9.75
C ALA A 183 1.97 -12.91 -8.95
N CYS A 184 1.10 -13.84 -8.55
CA CYS A 184 -0.04 -13.58 -7.70
C CYS A 184 0.40 -12.99 -6.36
N PHE A 185 1.33 -13.67 -5.66
CA PHE A 185 1.78 -13.19 -4.35
C PHE A 185 2.56 -11.88 -4.44
N ASP A 186 3.42 -11.69 -5.44
CA ASP A 186 4.12 -10.41 -5.68
C ASP A 186 3.12 -9.28 -5.91
N SER A 187 2.15 -9.48 -6.82
CA SER A 187 1.18 -8.44 -7.18
C SER A 187 0.20 -8.11 -6.04
N VAL A 188 -0.25 -9.09 -5.25
CA VAL A 188 -1.03 -8.83 -4.02
C VAL A 188 -0.20 -8.03 -3.01
N CYS A 189 1.07 -8.41 -2.79
CA CYS A 189 1.96 -7.67 -1.90
C CYS A 189 2.16 -6.22 -2.38
N ARG A 190 2.27 -5.99 -3.68
CA ARG A 190 2.40 -4.63 -4.26
C ARG A 190 1.12 -3.81 -4.10
N ALA A 191 -0.04 -4.41 -4.34
CA ALA A 191 -1.33 -3.74 -4.15
C ALA A 191 -1.53 -3.32 -2.68
N LEU A 192 -1.22 -4.23 -1.75
CA LEU A 192 -1.24 -3.92 -0.31
C LEU A 192 -0.20 -2.85 0.05
N ALA A 193 1.04 -2.98 -0.40
CA ALA A 193 2.07 -2.00 -0.14
C ALA A 193 1.67 -0.59 -0.59
N GLU A 194 1.05 -0.45 -1.76
CA GLU A 194 0.49 0.81 -2.25
C GLU A 194 -0.62 1.34 -1.34
N PHE A 195 -1.51 0.46 -0.87
CA PHE A 195 -2.57 0.82 0.05
C PHE A 195 -2.01 1.38 1.37
N PHE A 196 -0.97 0.76 1.95
CA PHE A 196 -0.37 1.18 3.21
C PHE A 196 0.46 2.46 3.13
N VAL A 197 0.85 2.93 1.94
CA VAL A 197 1.54 4.21 1.77
C VAL A 197 0.63 5.38 2.18
N ILE A 198 1.20 6.32 2.95
CA ILE A 198 0.58 7.59 3.30
C ILE A 198 0.34 8.42 2.02
N LYS A 199 -0.91 8.81 1.81
CA LYS A 199 -1.41 9.60 0.71
C LYS A 199 -1.71 11.01 1.21
N GLU A 200 -1.02 11.98 0.63
CA GLU A 200 -1.11 13.39 1.01
C GLU A 200 -2.51 13.94 0.74
N GLU A 201 -3.16 13.45 -0.33
CA GLU A 201 -4.55 13.77 -0.70
C GLU A 201 -5.59 13.34 0.34
N PHE A 202 -5.25 12.44 1.26
CA PHE A 202 -6.11 11.97 2.34
C PHE A 202 -5.74 12.55 3.71
N CYS A 203 -4.78 13.48 3.77
CA CYS A 203 -4.42 14.16 5.01
C CYS A 203 -5.33 15.39 5.23
N ASP A 204 -5.82 15.57 6.45
CA ASP A 204 -6.48 16.82 6.87
C ASP A 204 -5.46 17.71 7.58
N GLY A 205 -4.85 18.62 6.82
CA GLY A 205 -3.76 19.46 7.31
C GLY A 205 -2.55 18.62 7.76
N ASP A 206 -2.27 18.60 9.06
CA ASP A 206 -1.15 17.84 9.64
C ASP A 206 -1.53 16.44 10.11
N ARG A 207 -2.76 15.98 9.87
CA ARG A 207 -3.33 14.77 10.50
C ARG A 207 -3.63 13.68 9.47
N LEU A 208 -3.35 12.43 9.85
CA LEU A 208 -3.79 11.25 9.10
C LEU A 208 -5.25 10.94 9.41
N SER A 209 -6.02 10.67 8.36
CA SER A 209 -7.33 10.05 8.48
C SER A 209 -7.23 8.62 9.01
N GLY A 210 -8.29 8.14 9.70
CA GLY A 210 -8.44 6.72 10.07
C GLY A 210 -7.82 6.25 11.40
N LEU A 211 -7.14 7.12 12.17
CA LEU A 211 -6.55 6.79 13.48
C LEU A 211 -7.28 7.49 14.64
N GLU A 212 -8.26 6.80 15.24
CA GLU A 212 -9.07 7.23 16.41
C GLU A 212 -9.70 8.64 16.32
N GLU A 213 -10.51 9.03 17.31
CA GLU A 213 -11.17 10.33 17.38
C GLU A 213 -10.13 11.46 17.40
N GLY A 214 -9.84 12.00 16.22
CA GLY A 214 -8.96 13.13 16.02
C GLY A 214 -7.78 12.87 15.08
N GLY A 215 -7.41 11.65 14.70
CA GLY A 215 -6.27 11.41 13.79
C GLY A 215 -4.89 11.69 14.41
N ALA A 216 -3.85 10.92 14.06
CA ALA A 216 -2.48 11.19 14.52
C ALA A 216 -1.76 12.18 13.57
N PRO A 217 -0.89 13.08 14.07
CA PRO A 217 -0.08 13.91 13.19
C PRO A 217 0.80 13.04 12.29
N TRP A 218 0.70 13.23 10.96
CA TRP A 218 1.41 12.37 10.00
C TRP A 218 2.92 12.41 10.22
N LEU A 219 3.47 13.56 10.64
CA LEU A 219 4.90 13.71 10.93
C LEU A 219 5.33 12.83 12.12
N ALA A 220 4.49 12.71 13.15
CA ALA A 220 4.77 11.86 14.30
C ALA A 220 4.77 10.39 13.88
N VAL A 221 3.79 9.96 13.07
CA VAL A 221 3.73 8.59 12.53
C VAL A 221 4.97 8.28 11.68
N ILE A 222 5.36 9.18 10.78
CA ILE A 222 6.56 8.99 9.97
C ILE A 222 7.81 8.92 10.86
N ARG A 223 8.01 9.89 11.74
CA ARG A 223 9.22 10.00 12.58
C ARG A 223 9.36 8.86 13.58
N ASP A 224 8.27 8.50 14.26
CA ASP A 224 8.31 7.63 15.44
C ASP A 224 8.00 6.17 15.09
N LEU A 225 7.22 5.90 14.03
CA LEU A 225 6.85 4.54 13.62
C LEU A 225 7.59 4.11 12.35
N LEU A 226 7.50 4.88 11.27
CA LEU A 226 7.95 4.42 9.96
C LEU A 226 9.47 4.55 9.75
N VAL A 227 10.08 5.68 10.10
CA VAL A 227 11.52 5.92 9.93
C VAL A 227 12.38 4.89 10.70
N PRO A 228 12.07 4.52 11.95
CA PRO A 228 12.80 3.46 12.63
C PRO A 228 12.73 2.11 11.88
N ARG A 229 11.59 1.80 11.26
CA ARG A 229 11.39 0.58 10.47
C ARG A 229 12.15 0.63 9.15
N VAL A 230 12.12 1.76 8.45
CA VAL A 230 12.96 2.02 7.27
C VAL A 230 14.43 1.74 7.59
N LYS A 231 14.95 2.28 8.69
CA LYS A 231 16.36 2.09 9.06
C LYS A 231 16.74 0.65 9.41
N SER A 232 15.82 -0.11 9.99
CA SER A 232 16.12 -1.44 10.54
C SER A 232 15.81 -2.58 9.59
N HIS A 233 14.73 -2.48 8.81
CA HIS A 233 14.15 -3.59 8.03
C HIS A 233 14.26 -3.39 6.52
N LEU A 234 14.31 -2.16 6.01
CA LEU A 234 14.38 -1.93 4.56
C LEU A 234 15.70 -2.48 4.00
N VAL A 235 15.59 -3.28 2.95
CA VAL A 235 16.68 -3.62 2.02
C VAL A 235 16.47 -2.74 0.78
N PRO A 236 17.16 -1.59 0.69
CA PRO A 236 16.87 -0.58 -0.33
C PRO A 236 17.25 -1.08 -1.74
N PRO A 237 16.28 -1.19 -2.67
CA PRO A 237 16.58 -1.51 -4.06
C PRO A 237 17.24 -0.32 -4.77
N ASP A 238 17.93 -0.60 -5.87
CA ASP A 238 18.63 0.42 -6.65
C ASP A 238 17.68 1.47 -7.25
N SER A 239 16.41 1.13 -7.47
CA SER A 239 15.37 2.06 -7.95
C SER A 239 15.11 3.24 -7.01
N LEU A 240 15.46 3.14 -5.72
CA LEU A 240 15.32 4.27 -4.78
C LEU A 240 16.34 5.39 -5.04
N ARG A 241 17.38 5.14 -5.83
CA ARG A 241 18.39 6.14 -6.20
C ARG A 241 17.78 7.27 -7.04
N ASP A 242 16.88 6.93 -7.96
CA ASP A 242 16.24 7.90 -8.87
C ASP A 242 15.36 8.89 -8.10
N GLY A 243 14.84 8.48 -6.94
CA GLY A 243 14.05 9.33 -6.05
C GLY A 243 14.86 10.11 -5.01
N THR A 244 16.21 10.08 -5.08
CA THR A 244 17.09 10.70 -4.09
C THR A 244 17.93 11.81 -4.71
N SER A 245 17.86 13.02 -4.16
CA SER A 245 18.63 14.17 -4.62
C SER A 245 19.41 14.82 -3.48
N ARG A 246 20.65 15.22 -3.73
CA ARG A 246 21.42 16.00 -2.75
C ARG A 246 21.06 17.47 -2.87
N LEU A 247 20.66 18.09 -1.76
CA LEU A 247 20.28 19.50 -1.71
C LEU A 247 21.45 20.41 -1.33
N ALA A 248 22.27 19.99 -0.36
CA ALA A 248 23.35 20.80 0.17
C ALA A 248 24.51 19.96 0.72
N ASP A 249 25.66 20.60 0.91
CA ASP A 249 26.76 20.09 1.71
C ASP A 249 27.12 21.09 2.83
N LEU A 250 27.36 20.58 4.04
CA LEU A 250 27.73 21.39 5.18
C LEU A 250 29.04 22.15 4.96
N HIS A 251 30.02 21.63 4.20
CA HIS A 251 31.25 22.39 3.90
C HIS A 251 30.98 23.65 3.09
N ASP A 252 29.99 23.62 2.19
CA ASP A 252 29.62 24.80 1.41
C ASP A 252 28.80 25.78 2.24
N LEU A 253 27.93 25.29 3.12
CA LEU A 253 27.17 26.12 4.05
C LEU A 253 28.08 26.85 5.04
N TYR A 254 29.11 26.19 5.58
CA TYR A 254 30.06 26.81 6.52
C TYR A 254 30.95 27.90 5.90
N LYS A 255 30.98 28.04 4.56
CA LYS A 255 31.65 29.17 3.89
C LYS A 255 30.82 30.45 3.91
N VAL A 256 29.52 30.34 4.14
CA VAL A 256 28.57 31.47 4.11
C VAL A 256 28.04 31.77 5.51
N PHE A 257 27.77 30.74 6.31
CA PHE A 257 27.27 30.87 7.68
C PHE A 257 28.42 30.72 8.68
N GLU A 258 28.95 31.86 9.15
CA GLU A 258 30.00 31.92 10.16
C GLU A 258 29.42 32.22 11.56
N ARG A 259 30.25 31.98 12.58
CA ARG A 259 29.91 32.28 13.98
C ARG A 259 29.90 33.80 14.19
N CYS A 260 28.96 34.29 15.00
CA CYS A 260 28.90 35.70 15.38
C CYS A 260 30.14 36.18 16.14
#